data_AF-A0A259CZ87-F1
#
_entry.id   AF-A0A259CZ87-F1
#
_cell.length_a   1.000
_cell.length_b   1.000
_cell.length_c   1.000
_cell.angle_alpha   90.00
_cell.angle_beta   90.00
_cell.angle_gamma   90.00
#
_symmetry.space_group_name_H-M   'P 1'
#
loop_
_entity.id
_entity.type
_entity.pdbx_description
1 polymer ?
#
loop_
_entity_poly.entity_id
_entity_poly.type
_entity_poly.pdbx_seq_one_letter_code
_entity_poly.pdbx_strand_id
1 'polypeptide(L)'
;MILKGVEAARYCARPDPARAGLLIFGADPMRVALKRQDAIAALIGPEGEAEMRLTRMTGAALRKDGSLLLDAIKATGFFPGLRVAFVEDATDGLADAVGSALADWRPGDAVIVVTAG
;
A
#
# COMPACT_ATOMS: atom_id res chain seq x y z
N MET A 1 -12.12 8.39 0.10
CA MET A 1 -12.11 9.49 -0.90
C MET A 1 -11.81 8.86 -2.25
N ILE A 2 -12.57 9.21 -3.29
CA ILE A 2 -12.28 8.75 -4.66
C ILE A 2 -11.68 9.92 -5.43
N LEU A 3 -10.48 9.73 -5.97
CA LEU A 3 -9.79 10.72 -6.80
C LEU A 3 -9.71 10.21 -8.23
N LYS A 4 -9.75 11.12 -9.22
CA LYS A 4 -9.67 10.75 -10.64
C LYS A 4 -8.68 11.63 -11.40
N GLY A 5 -8.17 11.10 -12.50
CA GLY A 5 -7.31 11.84 -13.44
C GLY A 5 -6.14 12.56 -12.75
N VAL A 6 -6.09 13.89 -12.93
CA VAL A 6 -5.01 14.73 -12.39
C VAL A 6 -4.97 14.74 -10.87
N GLU A 7 -6.10 14.64 -10.19
CA GLU A 7 -6.15 14.62 -8.71
C GLU A 7 -5.52 13.34 -8.16
N ALA A 8 -5.81 12.20 -8.78
CA ALA A 8 -5.18 10.93 -8.41
C ALA A 8 -3.67 11.00 -8.63
N ALA A 9 -3.22 11.58 -9.75
CA ALA A 9 -1.80 11.76 -10.04
C ALA A 9 -1.10 12.67 -9.01
N ARG A 10 -1.75 13.78 -8.61
CA ARG A 10 -1.22 14.69 -7.57
C ARG A 10 -1.12 14.01 -6.21
N TYR A 11 -2.14 13.22 -5.84
CA TYR A 11 -2.12 12.47 -4.60
C TYR A 11 -1.02 11.40 -4.60
N CYS A 12 -0.84 10.64 -5.69
CA CYS A 12 0.24 9.65 -5.76
C CYS A 12 1.63 10.29 -5.66
N ALA A 13 1.80 11.53 -6.13
CA ALA A 13 3.08 12.24 -5.97
C ALA A 13 3.35 12.71 -4.53
N ARG A 14 2.29 12.94 -3.74
CA ARG A 14 2.34 13.44 -2.34
C ARG A 14 1.16 12.86 -1.53
N PRO A 15 1.17 11.56 -1.22
CA PRO A 15 0.11 10.92 -0.48
C PRO A 15 0.08 11.43 0.97
N ASP A 16 -1.10 11.46 1.57
CA ASP A 16 -1.28 11.85 2.97
C ASP A 16 -0.82 10.71 3.89
N PRO A 17 0.26 10.89 4.68
CA PRO A 17 0.83 9.82 5.50
C PRO A 17 -0.04 9.48 6.71
N ALA A 18 -1.06 10.28 7.04
CA ALA A 18 -1.99 9.99 8.12
C ALA A 18 -3.12 9.02 7.69
N ARG A 19 -3.17 8.63 6.41
CA ARG A 19 -4.19 7.70 5.89
C ARG A 19 -3.75 6.26 6.09
N ALA A 20 -4.72 5.41 6.43
CA ALA A 20 -4.50 3.98 6.59
C ALA A 20 -4.05 3.28 5.30
N GLY A 21 -4.53 3.74 4.14
CA GLY A 21 -4.11 3.16 2.86
C GLY A 21 -4.61 3.86 1.61
N LEU A 22 -4.14 3.35 0.48
CA LEU A 22 -4.42 3.81 -0.88
C LEU A 22 -4.65 2.58 -1.79
N LEU A 23 -5.77 2.59 -2.52
CA LEU A 23 -6.02 1.70 -3.64
C LEU A 23 -5.76 2.43 -4.96
N ILE A 24 -4.89 1.89 -5.79
CA ILE A 24 -4.64 2.36 -7.16
C ILE A 24 -5.26 1.35 -8.11
N PHE A 25 -6.33 1.76 -8.78
CA PHE A 25 -7.12 0.90 -9.66
C PHE A 25 -7.19 1.46 -11.08
N GLY A 26 -6.96 0.62 -12.08
CA GLY A 26 -7.17 1.02 -13.48
C GLY A 26 -6.73 -0.03 -14.51
N ALA A 27 -7.36 0.00 -15.69
CA ALA A 27 -7.15 -0.98 -16.76
C ALA A 27 -5.78 -0.89 -17.49
N ASP A 28 -4.97 0.14 -17.21
CA ASP A 28 -3.62 0.29 -17.76
C ASP A 28 -2.58 -0.08 -16.68
N PRO A 29 -2.01 -1.30 -16.73
CA PRO A 29 -1.11 -1.79 -15.69
C PRO A 29 0.18 -0.97 -15.62
N MET A 30 0.66 -0.40 -16.74
CA MET A 30 1.85 0.43 -16.74
C MET A 30 1.61 1.75 -16.00
N ARG A 31 0.44 2.37 -16.20
CA ARG A 31 0.06 3.58 -15.47
C ARG A 31 -0.14 3.30 -13.99
N VAL A 32 -0.76 2.17 -13.62
CA VAL A 32 -0.91 1.74 -12.22
C VAL A 32 0.45 1.52 -11.58
N ALA A 33 1.35 0.80 -12.25
CA ALA A 33 2.70 0.52 -11.75
C ALA A 33 3.52 1.80 -11.50
N LEU A 34 3.45 2.77 -12.41
CA LEU A 34 4.14 4.06 -12.27
C LEU A 34 3.57 4.86 -11.09
N LYS A 35 2.25 4.95 -10.97
CA LYS A 35 1.60 5.71 -9.87
C LYS A 35 1.84 5.07 -8.51
N ARG A 36 1.87 3.74 -8.45
CA ARG A 36 2.28 2.99 -7.27
C ARG A 36 3.73 3.31 -6.90
N GLN A 37 4.66 3.31 -7.85
CA GLN A 37 6.05 3.64 -7.58
C GLN A 37 6.19 5.06 -7.02
N ASP A 38 5.51 6.05 -7.64
CA ASP A 38 5.48 7.43 -7.14
C ASP A 38 4.98 7.49 -5.68
N ALA A 39 3.85 6.83 -5.39
CA ALA A 39 3.23 6.86 -4.07
C ALA A 39 4.09 6.19 -3.00
N ILE A 40 4.65 5.03 -3.30
CA ILE A 40 5.52 4.31 -2.37
C ILE A 40 6.77 5.14 -2.09
N ALA A 41 7.45 5.63 -3.13
CA ALA A 41 8.64 6.47 -2.98
C ALA A 41 8.37 7.75 -2.19
N ALA A 42 7.20 8.38 -2.38
CA ALA A 42 6.82 9.57 -1.63
C ALA A 42 6.49 9.27 -0.15
N LEU A 43 5.97 8.08 0.17
CA LEU A 43 5.69 7.66 1.55
C LEU A 43 6.95 7.30 2.31
N ILE A 44 7.82 6.49 1.71
CA ILE A 44 8.99 5.94 2.41
C ILE A 44 10.26 6.78 2.17
N GLY A 45 10.29 7.67 1.18
CA GLY A 45 11.48 8.43 0.82
C GLY A 45 12.56 7.60 0.12
N PRO A 46 13.68 8.22 -0.31
CA PRO A 46 14.69 7.58 -1.17
C PRO A 46 15.38 6.38 -0.52
N GLU A 47 15.60 6.41 0.80
CA GLU A 47 16.28 5.32 1.54
C GLU A 47 15.31 4.25 2.04
N GLY A 48 13.99 4.43 1.87
CA GLY A 48 13.01 3.59 2.56
C GLY A 48 13.03 2.12 2.15
N GLU A 49 13.43 1.80 0.92
CA GLU A 49 13.62 0.41 0.52
C GLU A 49 14.89 -0.20 1.15
N ALA A 50 16.00 0.54 1.18
CA ALA A 50 17.25 0.10 1.79
C ALA A 50 17.11 -0.11 3.31
N GLU A 51 16.30 0.71 3.96
CA GLU A 51 15.93 0.63 5.36
C GLU A 51 14.82 -0.41 5.65
N MET A 52 14.44 -1.22 4.66
CA MET A 52 13.40 -2.27 4.77
C MET A 52 12.04 -1.75 5.25
N ARG A 53 11.70 -0.50 4.94
CA ARG A 53 10.40 0.12 5.28
C ARG A 53 9.30 -0.21 4.27
N LEU A 54 9.56 -1.10 3.31
CA LEU A 54 8.60 -1.57 2.32
C LEU A 54 8.52 -3.11 2.34
N THR A 55 7.33 -3.62 2.67
CA THR A 55 6.99 -5.04 2.56
C THR A 55 6.13 -5.24 1.31
N ARG A 56 6.51 -6.18 0.44
CA ARG A 56 5.78 -6.48 -0.80
C ARG A 56 5.17 -7.87 -0.75
N MET A 57 3.92 -7.99 -1.19
CA MET A 57 3.22 -9.27 -1.33
C MET A 57 2.32 -9.26 -2.56
N THR A 58 2.07 -10.44 -3.12
CA THR A 58 1.13 -10.59 -4.24
C THR A 58 -0.27 -10.88 -3.71
N GLY A 59 -1.30 -10.53 -4.48
CA GLY A 59 -2.68 -10.90 -4.17
C GLY A 59 -2.87 -12.41 -4.11
N ALA A 60 -2.09 -13.17 -4.86
CA ALA A 60 -2.07 -14.64 -4.77
C ALA A 60 -1.49 -15.15 -3.45
N ALA A 61 -0.46 -14.51 -2.90
CA ALA A 61 0.08 -14.84 -1.58
C ALA A 61 -0.93 -14.49 -0.48
N LEU A 62 -1.51 -13.28 -0.54
CA LEU A 62 -2.53 -12.84 0.43
C LEU A 62 -3.80 -13.70 0.38
N ARG A 63 -4.16 -14.24 -0.78
CA ARG A 63 -5.29 -15.20 -0.90
C ARG A 63 -5.00 -16.51 -0.18
N LYS A 64 -3.76 -16.98 -0.22
CA LYS A 64 -3.35 -18.23 0.47
C LYS A 64 -3.30 -18.04 1.98
N ASP A 65 -2.83 -16.86 2.41
CA ASP A 65 -2.73 -16.50 3.81
C ASP A 65 -3.10 -15.02 4.00
N GLY A 66 -4.30 -14.80 4.53
CA GLY A 66 -4.85 -13.47 4.78
C GLY A 66 -4.16 -12.72 5.91
N SER A 67 -3.46 -13.41 6.82
CA SER A 67 -2.80 -12.74 7.96
C SER A 67 -1.61 -11.91 7.53
N LEU A 68 -0.99 -12.24 6.38
CA LEU A 68 0.21 -11.59 5.86
C LEU A 68 0.10 -10.06 5.84
N LEU A 69 -1.06 -9.52 5.48
CA LEU A 69 -1.25 -8.08 5.44
C LEU A 69 -1.33 -7.48 6.84
N LEU A 70 -2.05 -8.12 7.77
CA LEU A 70 -2.14 -7.67 9.16
C LEU A 70 -0.76 -7.70 9.82
N ASP A 71 -0.01 -8.78 9.62
CA ASP A 71 1.34 -8.92 10.14
C ASP A 71 2.26 -7.84 9.55
N ALA A 72 2.18 -7.59 8.25
CA ALA A 72 2.99 -6.57 7.59
C ALA A 72 2.71 -5.15 8.08
N ILE A 73 1.46 -4.79 8.37
CA ILE A 73 1.17 -3.43 8.88
C ILE A 73 1.65 -3.23 10.32
N LYS A 74 1.65 -4.31 11.12
CA LYS A 74 2.10 -4.28 12.51
C LYS A 74 3.62 -4.41 12.64
N ALA A 75 4.30 -5.08 11.72
CA ALA A 75 5.72 -5.42 11.77
C ALA A 75 6.65 -4.20 11.90
N THR A 76 7.10 -3.87 13.11
CA THR A 76 8.01 -2.74 13.36
C THR A 76 9.44 -3.07 12.93
N GLY A 77 10.08 -2.12 12.24
CA GLY A 77 11.49 -2.20 11.88
C GLY A 77 12.39 -1.46 12.87
N PHE A 78 13.70 -1.64 12.71
CA PHE A 78 14.72 -0.91 13.48
C PHE A 78 14.83 0.56 13.03
N PHE A 79 14.58 0.83 11.74
CA PHE A 79 14.68 2.16 11.16
C PHE A 79 13.40 2.96 11.41
N PRO A 80 13.53 4.20 11.93
CA PRO A 80 12.37 5.06 12.14
C PRO A 80 11.80 5.53 10.79
N GLY A 81 10.53 5.93 10.79
CA GLY A 81 9.87 6.51 9.63
C GLY A 81 8.67 5.71 9.16
N LEU A 82 8.02 6.22 8.12
CA LEU A 82 6.83 5.60 7.54
C LEU A 82 7.20 4.28 6.87
N ARG A 83 6.34 3.29 7.07
CA ARG A 83 6.42 1.96 6.46
C ARG A 83 5.27 1.78 5.47
N VAL A 84 5.46 0.92 4.48
CA VAL A 84 4.42 0.54 3.52
C VAL A 84 4.28 -0.98 3.46
N ALA A 85 3.06 -1.48 3.56
CA ALA A 85 2.69 -2.83 3.18
C ALA A 85 2.00 -2.78 1.81
N PHE A 86 2.66 -3.29 0.78
CA PHE A 86 2.22 -3.22 -0.60
C PHE A 86 1.68 -4.58 -1.09
N VAL A 87 0.42 -4.60 -1.54
CA VAL A 87 -0.24 -5.73 -2.19
C VAL A 87 -0.37 -5.48 -3.69
N GLU A 88 0.32 -6.28 -4.50
CA GLU A 88 0.26 -6.26 -5.97
C GLU A 88 -0.84 -7.20 -6.49
N ASP A 89 -1.43 -6.89 -7.65
CA ASP A 89 -2.43 -7.74 -8.32
C ASP A 89 -3.58 -8.20 -7.42
N ALA A 90 -4.12 -7.28 -6.63
CA ALA A 90 -5.26 -7.56 -5.79
C ALA A 90 -6.53 -7.78 -6.62
N THR A 91 -7.32 -8.78 -6.22
CA THR A 91 -8.63 -9.09 -6.81
C THR A 91 -9.73 -8.85 -5.79
N ASP A 92 -10.98 -8.72 -6.25
CA ASP A 92 -12.14 -8.53 -5.38
C ASP A 92 -12.26 -9.55 -4.23
N GLY A 93 -11.85 -10.80 -4.47
CA GLY A 93 -11.80 -11.84 -3.44
C GLY A 93 -10.82 -11.62 -2.27
N LEU A 94 -10.11 -10.48 -2.23
CA LEU A 94 -9.25 -10.07 -1.10
C LEU A 94 -9.90 -8.99 -0.23
N ALA A 95 -11.14 -8.58 -0.53
CA ALA A 95 -11.84 -7.51 0.20
C ALA A 95 -11.88 -7.74 1.71
N ASP A 96 -12.17 -8.96 2.16
CA ASP A 96 -12.25 -9.29 3.60
C ASP A 96 -10.89 -9.20 4.30
N ALA A 97 -9.82 -9.67 3.66
CA ALA A 97 -8.46 -9.62 4.22
C ALA A 97 -7.98 -8.16 4.34
N VAL A 98 -8.19 -7.36 3.29
CA VAL A 98 -7.85 -5.92 3.30
C VAL A 98 -8.72 -5.16 4.29
N GLY A 99 -10.02 -5.47 4.35
CA GLY A 99 -10.96 -4.85 5.29
C GLY A 99 -10.59 -5.12 6.75
N SER A 100 -10.19 -6.35 7.07
CA SER A 100 -9.71 -6.71 8.41
C SER A 100 -8.45 -5.92 8.80
N ALA A 101 -7.47 -5.84 7.89
CA ALA A 101 -6.26 -5.05 8.13
C ALA A 101 -6.56 -3.55 8.32
N LEU A 102 -7.50 -3.00 7.55
CA LEU A 102 -7.95 -1.61 7.71
C LEU A 102 -8.68 -1.35 9.03
N ALA A 103 -9.50 -2.31 9.48
CA ALA A 103 -10.23 -2.19 10.74
C ALA A 103 -9.27 -2.17 11.95
N ASP A 104 -8.20 -2.95 11.90
CA ASP A 104 -7.22 -3.05 12.99
C ASP A 104 -6.09 -2.01 12.89
N TRP A 105 -6.01 -1.27 11.78
CA TRP A 105 -4.98 -0.26 11.56
C TRP A 105 -5.05 0.87 12.58
N ARG A 106 -3.88 1.33 13.05
CA ARG A 106 -3.73 2.45 13.97
C ARG A 106 -2.66 3.44 13.47
N PRO A 107 -2.71 4.72 13.85
CA PRO A 107 -1.64 5.66 13.57
C PRO A 107 -0.28 5.11 14.01
N GLY A 108 0.69 5.09 13.09
CA GLY A 108 2.02 4.53 13.30
C GLY A 108 2.24 3.15 12.66
N ASP A 109 1.18 2.42 12.33
CA ASP A 109 1.27 1.21 11.51
C ASP A 109 1.70 1.53 10.08
N ALA A 110 2.13 0.52 9.32
CA ALA A 110 2.47 0.72 7.92
C ALA A 110 1.24 1.16 7.11
N VAL A 111 1.45 2.04 6.14
CA VAL A 111 0.41 2.44 5.18
C VAL A 111 0.16 1.28 4.22
N ILE A 112 -1.10 0.93 4.02
CA ILE A 112 -1.51 -0.13 3.10
C ILE A 112 -1.58 0.45 1.68
N VAL A 113 -0.79 -0.08 0.75
CA VAL A 113 -0.89 0.27 -0.68
C VAL A 113 -1.36 -0.96 -1.43
N VAL A 114 -2.41 -0.81 -2.25
CA VAL A 114 -2.98 -1.91 -3.04
C VAL A 114 -3.05 -1.48 -4.49
N THR A 115 -2.64 -2.36 -5.41
CA THR A 115 -2.91 -2.20 -6.85
C THR A 115 -3.86 -3.27 -7.37
N ALA A 116 -4.78 -2.89 -8.24
CA ALA A 116 -5.77 -3.78 -8.84
C ALA A 116 -6.25 -3.24 -10.20
N GLY A 117 -7.03 -4.06 -10.91
CA GLY A 117 -7.71 -3.68 -12.16
C GLY A 117 -6.96 -4.02 -13.44
#